data_AF-A0A6C0JFF7-F1
#
_entry.id   AF-A0A6C0JFF7-F1
#
_cell.length_a   1.000
_cell.length_b   1.000
_cell.length_c   1.000
_cell.angle_alpha   90.00
_cell.angle_beta   90.00
_cell.angle_gamma   90.00
#
_symmetry.space_group_name_H-M   'P 1'
#
loop_
_entity.id
_entity.type
_entity.pdbx_description
1 polymer ?
#
loop_
_entity_poly.entity_id
_entity_poly.type
_entity_poly.pdbx_seq_one_letter_code
_entity_poly.pdbx_strand_id
1 'polypeptide(L)'
;MSFSLARINLTRNVKTRVFNDPAQYDTEVNAARGFSKPTKSSRVSLSQPVAQLNEAEKLMNVVSEYDVIAAQNFWAQSIVDISDSFLSGEDYVSLAGERAGELYGYDHSNVLFKPTKAAKQQFRPTAHDAMSYFVGNDAVVSGYIEDQGFAINAKKGFSKVVFNNHQIDCHGDVAHAMGTYEFTCATTGEISDVEYTFGYKRNPDGKVRICLHHSSIPYEPSDTLKPVEKLVQMTHTSKIMYDPDQYDEEENRERMRLKNTSANW
;
A
#
# COMPACT_ATOMS: atom_id res chain seq x y z
N MET A 1 -2.60 -58.89 -12.00
CA MET A 1 -2.13 -58.04 -10.88
C MET A 1 -2.88 -56.72 -10.97
N SER A 2 -3.65 -56.39 -9.93
CA SER A 2 -4.61 -55.28 -9.91
C SER A 2 -3.96 -54.00 -9.39
N PHE A 3 -4.12 -52.88 -10.10
CA PHE A 3 -3.69 -51.56 -9.64
C PHE A 3 -4.86 -50.86 -8.92
N SER A 4 -4.68 -50.52 -7.65
CA SER A 4 -5.62 -49.70 -6.88
C SER A 4 -5.04 -48.29 -6.68
N LEU A 5 -5.75 -47.29 -7.19
CA LEU A 5 -5.45 -45.86 -7.02
C LEU A 5 -6.09 -45.36 -5.71
N ALA A 6 -5.28 -45.13 -4.69
CA ALA A 6 -5.71 -44.42 -3.48
C ALA A 6 -5.48 -42.91 -3.65
N ARG A 7 -6.56 -42.12 -3.69
CA ARG A 7 -6.51 -40.65 -3.63
C ARG A 7 -6.16 -40.21 -2.21
N ILE A 8 -5.02 -39.55 -2.04
CA ILE A 8 -4.61 -38.92 -0.77
C ILE A 8 -5.06 -37.46 -0.80
N ASN A 9 -6.05 -37.12 0.03
CA ASN A 9 -6.42 -35.73 0.31
C ASN A 9 -5.41 -35.14 1.32
N LEU A 10 -4.53 -34.25 0.88
CA LEU A 10 -3.65 -33.47 1.76
C LEU A 10 -4.34 -32.14 2.13
N THR A 11 -4.92 -32.08 3.32
CA THR A 11 -5.26 -30.80 3.97
C THR A 11 -4.05 -30.30 4.74
N ARG A 12 -3.39 -29.25 4.23
CA ARG A 12 -2.32 -28.52 4.93
C ARG A 12 -2.92 -27.59 5.99
N ASN A 13 -2.59 -27.81 7.25
CA ASN A 13 -2.85 -26.84 8.33
C ASN A 13 -1.58 -26.02 8.57
N VAL A 14 -1.63 -24.72 8.25
CA VAL A 14 -0.57 -23.75 8.53
C VAL A 14 -0.88 -23.10 9.88
N LYS A 15 0.01 -23.26 10.87
CA LYS A 15 -0.05 -22.47 12.12
C LYS A 15 0.67 -21.14 11.88
N THR A 16 -0.06 -20.12 11.47
CA THR A 16 0.37 -18.72 11.55
C THR A 16 0.36 -18.31 13.03
N ARG A 17 1.53 -18.05 13.62
CA ARG A 17 1.60 -17.26 14.86
C ARG A 17 1.41 -15.80 14.46
N VAL A 18 0.18 -15.32 14.61
CA VAL A 18 -0.14 -13.89 14.49
C VAL A 18 0.30 -13.22 15.79
N PHE A 19 1.23 -12.29 15.72
CA PHE A 19 1.52 -11.38 16.83
C PHE A 19 0.51 -10.24 16.74
N ASN A 20 -0.47 -10.23 17.64
CA ASN A 20 -1.46 -9.17 17.70
C ASN A 20 -1.01 -8.13 18.73
N ASP A 21 -1.04 -6.85 18.36
CA ASP A 21 -0.88 -5.75 19.31
C ASP A 21 -2.04 -5.76 20.33
N PRO A 22 -1.79 -5.97 21.63
CA PRO A 22 -2.84 -6.01 22.65
C PRO A 22 -3.61 -4.70 22.82
N ALA A 23 -3.11 -3.55 22.32
CA ALA A 23 -3.85 -2.28 22.34
C ALA A 23 -4.92 -2.17 21.23
N GLN A 24 -4.74 -2.91 20.12
CA GLN A 24 -5.70 -2.96 19.01
C GLN A 24 -6.53 -4.24 19.00
N TYR A 25 -6.01 -5.32 19.58
CA TYR A 25 -6.63 -6.64 19.55
C TYR A 25 -7.27 -6.95 20.91
N ASP A 26 -8.34 -6.22 21.23
CA ASP A 26 -9.19 -6.56 22.36
C ASP A 26 -9.97 -7.84 22.04
N THR A 27 -9.42 -8.96 22.50
CA THR A 27 -9.99 -10.28 22.28
C THR A 27 -11.39 -10.42 22.87
N GLU A 28 -11.71 -9.67 23.92
CA GLU A 28 -13.01 -9.73 24.60
C GLU A 28 -14.07 -8.97 23.79
N VAL A 29 -13.76 -7.76 23.32
CA VAL A 29 -14.66 -6.96 22.47
C VAL A 29 -14.88 -7.63 21.11
N ASN A 30 -13.83 -8.21 20.52
CA ASN A 30 -13.93 -8.91 19.24
C ASN A 30 -14.71 -10.22 19.35
N ALA A 31 -14.55 -10.98 20.44
CA ALA A 31 -15.35 -12.18 20.69
C ALA A 31 -16.82 -11.85 21.01
N ALA A 32 -17.07 -10.80 21.79
CA ALA A 32 -18.42 -10.33 22.12
C ALA A 32 -19.21 -9.86 20.88
N ARG A 33 -18.52 -9.40 19.83
CA ARG A 33 -19.11 -8.98 18.55
C ARG A 33 -19.06 -10.06 17.46
N GLY A 34 -18.63 -11.28 17.79
CA GLY A 34 -18.68 -12.43 16.88
C GLY A 34 -17.56 -12.49 15.84
N PHE A 35 -16.47 -11.72 16.00
CA PHE A 35 -15.37 -11.66 15.03
C PHE A 35 -14.31 -12.78 15.18
N SER A 36 -14.46 -13.71 16.14
CA SER A 36 -13.48 -14.79 16.41
C SER A 36 -13.94 -16.17 15.91
N LYS A 37 -13.05 -16.91 15.21
CA LYS A 37 -13.26 -18.30 14.75
C LYS A 37 -13.01 -19.33 15.88
N PRO A 38 -13.68 -20.51 15.85
CA PRO A 38 -13.50 -21.55 16.87
C PRO A 38 -12.13 -22.25 16.75
N THR A 39 -11.41 -22.32 17.86
CA THR A 39 -10.08 -22.94 17.96
C THR A 39 -10.20 -24.46 18.14
N LYS A 40 -9.50 -25.26 17.33
CA LYS A 40 -9.31 -26.71 17.58
C LYS A 40 -7.84 -27.02 17.88
N SER A 41 -7.65 -27.76 18.97
CA SER A 41 -6.37 -28.31 19.43
C SER A 41 -5.95 -29.53 18.59
N SER A 42 -4.66 -29.65 18.25
CA SER A 42 -4.09 -30.91 17.81
C SER A 42 -2.59 -31.05 18.10
N ARG A 43 -2.23 -32.30 18.45
CA ARG A 43 -0.92 -32.86 18.86
C ARG A 43 0.12 -32.90 17.72
N VAL A 44 1.41 -32.94 18.12
CA VAL A 44 2.61 -32.93 17.26
C VAL A 44 3.13 -34.35 16.98
N SER A 45 3.69 -34.57 15.79
CA SER A 45 4.50 -35.73 15.39
C SER A 45 5.74 -35.24 14.62
N LEU A 46 6.88 -35.90 14.82
CA LEU A 46 8.22 -35.50 14.35
C LEU A 46 8.70 -36.34 13.15
N SER A 47 9.13 -35.69 12.06
CA SER A 47 10.09 -36.22 11.09
C SER A 47 10.82 -35.08 10.33
N GLN A 48 12.15 -35.08 10.34
CA GLN A 48 13.07 -34.12 9.68
C GLN A 48 14.15 -34.92 8.95
N PRO A 49 14.40 -34.67 7.65
CA PRO A 49 15.51 -33.76 7.29
C PRO A 49 15.25 -32.78 6.12
N VAL A 50 14.21 -32.96 5.29
CA VAL A 50 13.92 -32.09 4.13
C VAL A 50 13.22 -30.77 4.55
N ALA A 51 12.58 -30.76 5.73
CA ALA A 51 11.87 -29.59 6.24
C ALA A 51 12.80 -28.43 6.64
N GLN A 52 14.05 -28.69 7.01
CA GLN A 52 14.96 -27.66 7.54
C GLN A 52 15.51 -26.70 6.46
N LEU A 53 15.70 -27.19 5.23
CA LEU A 53 16.16 -26.33 4.11
C LEU A 53 15.04 -25.37 3.65
N ASN A 54 13.80 -25.88 3.54
CA ASN A 54 12.64 -25.05 3.17
C ASN A 54 12.27 -24.03 4.26
N GLU A 55 12.51 -24.32 5.54
CA GLU A 55 12.29 -23.37 6.64
C GLU A 55 13.30 -22.22 6.62
N ALA A 56 14.57 -22.50 6.32
CA ALA A 56 15.62 -21.47 6.23
C ALA A 56 15.41 -20.52 5.04
N GLU A 57 15.06 -21.04 3.86
CA GLU A 57 14.69 -20.22 2.69
C GLU A 57 13.42 -19.38 2.96
N LYS A 58 12.45 -19.96 3.66
CA LYS A 58 11.22 -19.26 4.05
C LYS A 58 11.48 -18.16 5.09
N LEU A 59 12.43 -18.37 6.00
CA LEU A 59 12.87 -17.36 6.97
C LEU A 59 13.67 -16.23 6.31
N MET A 60 14.44 -16.53 5.25
CA MET A 60 15.17 -15.53 4.47
C MET A 60 14.27 -14.61 3.64
N ASN A 61 13.08 -15.07 3.25
CA ASN A 61 12.15 -14.27 2.47
C ASN A 61 11.21 -13.41 3.32
N VAL A 62 11.35 -13.43 4.65
CA VAL A 62 10.50 -12.64 5.54
C VAL A 62 10.84 -11.15 5.40
N VAL A 63 9.83 -10.30 5.30
CA VAL A 63 9.95 -8.85 5.46
C VAL A 63 9.88 -8.55 6.95
N SER A 64 10.92 -7.94 7.49
CA SER A 64 10.95 -7.49 8.87
C SER A 64 10.54 -6.02 8.99
N GLU A 65 10.18 -5.60 10.20
CA GLU A 65 9.94 -4.20 10.52
C GLU A 65 11.16 -3.32 10.20
N TYR A 66 12.37 -3.85 10.42
CA TYR A 66 13.62 -3.15 10.07
C TYR A 66 13.71 -2.88 8.56
N ASP A 67 13.35 -3.85 7.71
CA ASP A 67 13.34 -3.63 6.26
C ASP A 67 12.34 -2.54 5.85
N VAL A 68 11.17 -2.51 6.50
CA VAL A 68 10.14 -1.49 6.25
C VAL A 68 10.66 -0.11 6.63
N ILE A 69 11.24 0.03 7.83
CA ILE A 69 11.80 1.31 8.30
C ILE A 69 12.97 1.74 7.41
N ALA A 70 13.84 0.82 6.99
CA ALA A 70 14.92 1.13 6.06
C ALA A 70 14.41 1.62 4.71
N ALA A 71 13.37 0.98 4.15
CA ALA A 71 12.73 1.41 2.92
C ALA A 71 12.05 2.78 3.06
N GLN A 72 11.38 3.05 4.18
CA GLN A 72 10.77 4.36 4.48
C GLN A 72 11.82 5.47 4.60
N ASN A 73 12.91 5.22 5.33
CA ASN A 73 14.01 6.17 5.45
C ASN A 73 14.65 6.46 4.10
N PHE A 74 14.88 5.43 3.29
CA PHE A 74 15.43 5.60 1.96
C PHE A 74 14.46 6.35 1.02
N TRP A 75 13.15 6.10 1.14
CA TRP A 75 12.13 6.85 0.41
C TRP A 75 12.13 8.33 0.81
N ALA A 76 12.12 8.63 2.11
CA ALA A 76 12.18 9.99 2.63
C ALA A 76 13.44 10.74 2.14
N GLN A 77 14.60 10.08 2.24
CA GLN A 77 15.86 10.64 1.75
C GLN A 77 15.82 10.88 0.24
N SER A 78 15.27 9.94 -0.53
CA SER A 78 15.15 10.08 -1.99
C SER A 78 14.35 11.32 -2.39
N ILE A 79 13.25 11.62 -1.69
CA ILE A 79 12.45 12.83 -1.97
C ILE A 79 13.26 14.10 -1.70
N VAL A 80 14.04 14.13 -0.62
CA VAL A 80 14.91 15.27 -0.28
C VAL A 80 16.06 15.40 -1.29
N ASP A 81 16.73 14.30 -1.66
CA ASP A 81 17.80 14.31 -2.66
C ASP A 81 17.31 14.79 -4.03
N ILE A 82 16.16 14.31 -4.49
CA ILE A 82 15.54 14.74 -5.76
C ILE A 82 15.17 16.22 -5.69
N SER A 83 14.65 16.68 -4.55
CA SER A 83 14.35 18.10 -4.34
C SER A 83 15.60 18.97 -4.43
N ASP A 84 16.68 18.56 -3.76
CA ASP A 84 17.96 19.28 -3.75
C ASP A 84 18.61 19.31 -5.13
N SER A 85 18.62 18.17 -5.82
CA SER A 85 19.10 18.05 -7.20
C SER A 85 18.31 18.99 -8.14
N PHE A 86 16.98 19.05 -8.00
CA PHE A 86 16.15 19.98 -8.78
C PHE A 86 16.48 21.45 -8.49
N LEU A 87 16.60 21.81 -7.21
CA LEU A 87 16.88 23.20 -6.79
C LEU A 87 18.30 23.65 -7.17
N SER A 88 19.26 22.71 -7.21
CA SER A 88 20.63 22.93 -7.64
C SER A 88 20.79 22.94 -9.17
N GLY A 89 19.71 22.65 -9.93
CA GLY A 89 19.73 22.62 -11.39
C GLY A 89 20.45 21.40 -11.97
N GLU A 90 20.54 20.32 -11.21
CA GLU A 90 21.11 19.04 -11.61
C GLU A 90 20.07 18.13 -12.29
N ASP A 91 20.48 16.93 -12.70
CA ASP A 91 19.61 15.95 -13.35
C ASP A 91 18.77 15.15 -12.34
N TYR A 92 17.79 15.82 -11.76
CA TYR A 92 16.85 15.24 -10.81
C TYR A 92 15.96 14.15 -11.43
N VAL A 93 15.76 14.15 -12.75
CA VAL A 93 14.90 13.18 -13.44
C VAL A 93 15.57 11.82 -13.49
N SER A 94 16.86 11.78 -13.87
CA SER A 94 17.65 10.55 -13.83
C SER A 94 17.79 10.01 -12.41
N LEU A 95 18.06 10.89 -11.43
CA LEU A 95 18.12 10.50 -10.03
C LEU A 95 16.79 9.90 -9.55
N ALA A 96 15.67 10.54 -9.87
CA ALA A 96 14.34 10.02 -9.52
C ALA A 96 14.08 8.64 -10.15
N GLY A 97 14.51 8.42 -11.40
CA GLY A 97 14.40 7.12 -12.07
C GLY A 97 15.20 6.02 -11.37
N GLU A 98 16.43 6.32 -10.96
CA GLU A 98 17.27 5.41 -10.17
C GLU A 98 16.61 5.05 -8.83
N ARG A 99 16.22 6.07 -8.05
CA ARG A 99 15.56 5.88 -6.75
C ARG A 99 14.26 5.09 -6.90
N ALA A 100 13.45 5.37 -7.92
CA ALA A 100 12.21 4.66 -8.18
C ALA A 100 12.44 3.17 -8.49
N GLY A 101 13.48 2.82 -9.27
CA GLY A 101 13.84 1.43 -9.57
C GLY A 101 14.33 0.64 -8.35
N GLU A 102 14.91 1.33 -7.37
CA GLU A 102 15.30 0.71 -6.09
C GLU A 102 14.12 0.56 -5.12
N LEU A 103 13.23 1.57 -5.07
CA LEU A 103 12.14 1.64 -4.11
C LEU A 103 10.89 0.87 -4.51
N TYR A 104 10.54 0.85 -5.80
CA TYR A 104 9.28 0.29 -6.29
C TYR A 104 9.48 -1.03 -7.00
N GLY A 105 8.58 -1.97 -6.74
CA GLY A 105 8.64 -3.33 -7.29
C GLY A 105 8.31 -3.44 -8.77
N TYR A 106 8.31 -2.35 -9.55
CA TYR A 106 8.11 -2.43 -11.01
C TYR A 106 9.13 -3.40 -11.62
N ASP A 107 8.71 -4.21 -12.59
CA ASP A 107 9.46 -5.34 -13.18
C ASP A 107 9.80 -6.52 -12.24
N HIS A 108 9.46 -6.43 -10.95
CA HIS A 108 9.65 -7.52 -9.97
C HIS A 108 8.34 -8.08 -9.41
N SER A 109 7.31 -7.24 -9.28
CA SER A 109 5.98 -7.57 -8.79
C SER A 109 4.94 -6.53 -9.26
N ASN A 110 3.66 -6.81 -9.03
CA ASN A 110 2.62 -5.80 -9.29
C ASN A 110 2.71 -4.68 -8.26
N VAL A 111 2.59 -3.43 -8.73
CA VAL A 111 2.59 -2.24 -7.88
C VAL A 111 1.21 -1.58 -7.92
N LEU A 112 0.58 -1.44 -6.76
CA LEU A 112 -0.70 -0.76 -6.59
C LEU A 112 -0.44 0.66 -6.11
N PHE A 113 -0.49 1.64 -7.01
CA PHE A 113 -0.16 3.02 -6.67
C PHE A 113 -1.34 3.98 -6.89
N LYS A 114 -1.83 4.57 -5.79
CA LYS A 114 -2.78 5.70 -5.76
C LYS A 114 -2.15 6.91 -5.04
N PRO A 115 -1.62 7.91 -5.76
CA PRO A 115 -1.04 9.10 -5.14
C PRO A 115 -2.05 10.03 -4.47
N THR A 116 -1.54 11.01 -3.71
CA THR A 116 -2.32 11.98 -2.93
C THR A 116 -3.13 12.95 -3.80
N LYS A 117 -2.50 13.53 -4.83
CA LYS A 117 -3.03 14.68 -5.60
C LYS A 117 -3.34 14.32 -7.05
N ALA A 118 -4.02 13.20 -7.28
CA ALA A 118 -4.42 12.78 -8.62
C ALA A 118 -5.93 12.60 -8.72
N ALA A 119 -6.58 13.47 -9.49
CA ALA A 119 -8.03 13.59 -9.56
C ALA A 119 -8.60 12.99 -10.84
N LYS A 120 -7.94 13.17 -11.99
CA LYS A 120 -8.42 12.69 -13.29
C LYS A 120 -7.99 11.26 -13.54
N GLN A 121 -6.69 11.00 -13.46
CA GLN A 121 -6.11 9.67 -13.49
C GLN A 121 -5.73 9.31 -12.07
N GLN A 122 -6.50 8.47 -11.39
CA GLN A 122 -6.33 8.26 -9.95
C GLN A 122 -5.20 7.27 -9.61
N PHE A 123 -4.81 6.41 -10.56
CA PHE A 123 -3.85 5.34 -10.35
C PHE A 123 -2.61 5.53 -11.22
N ARG A 124 -1.49 4.93 -10.81
CA ARG A 124 -0.21 4.92 -11.55
C ARG A 124 0.20 3.46 -11.79
N PRO A 125 -0.39 2.79 -12.79
CA PRO A 125 -0.19 1.35 -12.99
C PRO A 125 1.22 1.00 -13.48
N THR A 126 1.90 1.91 -14.17
CA THR A 126 3.26 1.67 -14.68
C THR A 126 4.32 2.52 -13.99
N ALA A 127 5.59 2.12 -14.10
CA ALA A 127 6.73 2.91 -13.63
C ALA A 127 6.77 4.29 -14.32
N HIS A 128 6.40 4.34 -15.60
CA HIS A 128 6.31 5.57 -16.38
C HIS A 128 5.29 6.56 -15.79
N ASP A 129 4.10 6.07 -15.46
CA ASP A 129 3.05 6.87 -14.82
C ASP A 129 3.52 7.36 -13.44
N ALA A 130 4.17 6.50 -12.66
CA ALA A 130 4.73 6.87 -11.36
C ALA A 130 5.78 7.99 -11.48
N MET A 131 6.66 7.91 -12.49
CA MET A 131 7.63 8.95 -12.79
C MET A 131 6.96 10.28 -13.13
N SER A 132 5.93 10.27 -13.98
CA SER A 132 5.12 11.48 -14.26
C SER A 132 4.66 12.15 -12.97
N TYR A 133 4.15 11.36 -12.00
CA TYR A 133 3.73 11.90 -10.72
C TYR A 133 4.87 12.52 -9.90
N PHE A 134 6.03 11.85 -9.83
CA PHE A 134 7.14 12.30 -8.99
C PHE A 134 7.90 13.50 -9.55
N VAL A 135 8.26 13.48 -10.84
CA VAL A 135 9.09 14.53 -11.46
C VAL A 135 8.28 15.57 -12.24
N GLY A 136 7.01 15.27 -12.52
CA GLY A 136 6.09 16.15 -13.24
C GLY A 136 5.99 15.80 -14.71
N ASN A 137 4.89 16.21 -15.32
CA ASN A 137 4.57 15.90 -16.71
C ASN A 137 5.59 16.52 -17.70
N ASP A 138 6.11 17.72 -17.41
CA ASP A 138 7.08 18.40 -18.26
C ASP A 138 8.39 17.60 -18.43
N ALA A 139 8.70 16.73 -17.45
CA ALA A 139 9.92 15.93 -17.40
C ALA A 139 9.76 14.53 -18.03
N VAL A 140 8.54 14.12 -18.36
CA VAL A 140 8.23 12.76 -18.83
C VAL A 140 7.44 12.83 -20.13
N VAL A 141 7.96 12.18 -21.17
CA VAL A 141 7.26 12.07 -22.46
C VAL A 141 5.89 11.42 -22.25
N SER A 142 4.80 12.11 -22.58
CA SER A 142 3.42 11.63 -22.36
C SER A 142 3.00 11.50 -20.89
N GLY A 143 3.64 12.24 -19.97
CA GLY A 143 3.19 12.35 -18.59
C GLY A 143 1.77 12.92 -18.47
N TYR A 144 1.10 12.65 -17.35
CA TYR A 144 -0.24 13.17 -17.11
C TYR A 144 -0.19 14.67 -16.83
N ILE A 145 -0.96 15.45 -17.59
CA ILE A 145 -1.02 16.92 -17.50
C ILE A 145 -1.30 17.43 -16.07
N GLU A 146 -1.99 16.65 -15.23
CA GLU A 146 -2.27 17.04 -13.84
C GLU A 146 -1.05 16.92 -12.90
N ASP A 147 -0.02 16.16 -13.30
CA ASP A 147 1.16 15.91 -12.49
C ASP A 147 2.14 17.10 -12.57
N GLN A 148 2.28 17.80 -11.45
CA GLN A 148 3.18 18.96 -11.29
C GLN A 148 4.55 18.60 -10.71
N GLY A 149 4.80 17.30 -10.48
CA GLY A 149 6.00 16.80 -9.83
C GLY A 149 5.88 16.89 -8.30
N PHE A 150 5.53 15.76 -7.71
CA PHE A 150 5.42 15.62 -6.26
C PHE A 150 6.79 15.76 -5.58
N ALA A 151 7.82 15.06 -6.06
CA ALA A 151 9.14 15.07 -5.43
C ALA A 151 9.77 16.47 -5.47
N ILE A 152 9.46 17.27 -6.49
CA ILE A 152 9.92 18.67 -6.60
C ILE A 152 8.95 19.67 -5.96
N ASN A 153 7.87 19.20 -5.31
CA ASN A 153 6.82 20.01 -4.68
C ASN A 153 6.36 21.18 -5.56
N ALA A 154 6.01 20.91 -6.83
CA ALA A 154 5.69 21.95 -7.81
C ALA A 154 6.76 23.06 -7.90
N LYS A 155 8.03 22.64 -8.01
CA LYS A 155 9.25 23.47 -8.11
C LYS A 155 9.74 24.12 -6.81
N LYS A 156 9.12 23.84 -5.66
CA LYS A 156 9.53 24.37 -4.35
C LYS A 156 10.49 23.47 -3.59
N GLY A 157 10.53 22.18 -3.92
CA GLY A 157 11.27 21.15 -3.20
C GLY A 157 10.77 20.86 -1.77
N PHE A 158 11.29 19.78 -1.20
CA PHE A 158 11.15 19.40 0.20
C PHE A 158 12.54 19.34 0.86
N SER A 159 12.66 19.93 2.05
CA SER A 159 13.90 19.89 2.84
C SER A 159 13.92 18.75 3.86
N LYS A 160 12.74 18.20 4.19
CA LYS A 160 12.59 17.12 5.17
C LYS A 160 11.32 16.34 4.92
N VAL A 161 11.40 15.03 5.09
CA VAL A 161 10.27 14.11 5.10
C VAL A 161 10.40 13.22 6.34
N VAL A 162 9.33 13.11 7.14
CA VAL A 162 9.35 12.32 8.38
C VAL A 162 8.17 11.35 8.39
N PHE A 163 8.46 10.06 8.50
CA PHE A 163 7.43 9.04 8.69
C PHE A 163 7.05 8.91 10.16
N ASN A 164 5.76 8.79 10.42
CA ASN A 164 5.17 8.45 11.70
C ASN A 164 4.27 7.22 11.53
N ASN A 165 4.82 6.04 11.77
CA ASN A 165 4.08 4.80 11.68
C ASN A 165 3.04 4.71 12.80
N HIS A 166 1.77 4.58 12.44
CA HIS A 166 0.74 4.08 13.36
C HIS A 166 1.00 2.61 13.66
N GLN A 167 1.29 1.82 12.62
CA GLN A 167 1.64 0.41 12.76
C GLN A 167 2.37 -0.13 11.53
N ILE A 168 3.24 -1.12 11.77
CA ILE A 168 3.79 -2.01 10.76
C ILE A 168 3.38 -3.44 11.12
N ASP A 169 2.79 -4.16 10.16
CA ASP A 169 2.40 -5.55 10.32
C ASP A 169 3.08 -6.41 9.25
N CYS A 170 3.78 -7.47 9.68
CA CYS A 170 4.60 -8.31 8.83
C CYS A 170 3.97 -9.69 8.62
N HIS A 171 3.79 -10.08 7.36
CA HIS A 171 3.13 -11.31 6.92
C HIS A 171 4.01 -12.12 5.97
N GLY A 172 5.07 -12.74 6.51
CA GLY A 172 5.98 -13.52 5.67
C GLY A 172 6.70 -12.61 4.67
N ASP A 173 6.49 -12.83 3.37
CA ASP A 173 7.17 -12.09 2.29
C ASP A 173 6.59 -10.70 2.00
N VAL A 174 5.52 -10.31 2.70
CA VAL A 174 4.89 -9.00 2.58
C VAL A 174 4.77 -8.34 3.96
N ALA A 175 4.89 -7.02 4.02
CA ALA A 175 4.52 -6.22 5.18
C ALA A 175 3.63 -5.05 4.78
N HIS A 176 2.72 -4.65 5.66
CA HIS A 176 1.89 -3.46 5.51
C HIS A 176 2.30 -2.43 6.55
N ALA A 177 2.35 -1.16 6.16
CA ALA A 177 2.59 -0.06 7.07
C ALA A 177 1.52 1.02 6.84
N MET A 178 0.97 1.53 7.93
CA MET A 178 0.02 2.64 7.90
C MET A 178 0.47 3.72 8.88
N GLY A 179 0.18 4.97 8.56
CA GLY A 179 0.57 6.09 9.39
C GLY A 179 0.41 7.42 8.69
N THR A 180 1.09 8.42 9.23
CA THR A 180 1.19 9.74 8.64
C THR A 180 2.64 10.08 8.33
N TYR A 181 2.85 10.98 7.40
CA TYR A 181 4.16 11.56 7.14
C TYR A 181 4.07 13.06 6.89
N GLU A 182 5.08 13.75 7.39
CA GLU A 182 5.18 15.20 7.35
C GLU A 182 6.19 15.61 6.28
N PHE A 183 5.80 16.56 5.44
CA PHE A 183 6.66 17.12 4.40
C PHE A 183 6.96 18.59 4.70
N THR A 184 8.23 18.94 4.86
CA THR A 184 8.66 20.33 5.05
C THR A 184 9.06 20.95 3.72
N CYS A 185 8.37 22.02 3.32
CA CYS A 185 8.68 22.79 2.11
C CYS A 185 10.06 23.44 2.21
N ALA A 186 10.94 23.22 1.23
CA ALA A 186 12.30 23.75 1.28
C ALA A 186 12.36 25.29 1.19
N THR A 187 11.40 25.91 0.52
CA THR A 187 11.37 27.37 0.30
C THR A 187 10.61 28.15 1.37
N THR A 188 9.53 27.58 1.94
CA THR A 188 8.68 28.27 2.92
C THR A 188 8.82 27.75 4.34
N GLY A 189 9.35 26.54 4.54
CA GLY A 189 9.38 25.86 5.84
C GLY A 189 8.02 25.35 6.31
N GLU A 190 6.95 25.53 5.52
CA GLU A 190 5.62 25.01 5.83
C GLU A 190 5.63 23.48 5.88
N ILE A 191 4.90 22.91 6.85
CA ILE A 191 4.76 21.46 7.02
C ILE A 191 3.38 21.05 6.50
N SER A 192 3.34 19.99 5.70
CA SER A 192 2.11 19.37 5.20
C SER A 192 2.01 17.93 5.68
N ASP A 193 0.84 17.58 6.21
CA ASP A 193 0.55 16.22 6.68
C ASP A 193 -0.20 15.43 5.61
N VAL A 194 0.18 14.17 5.45
CA VAL A 194 -0.45 13.23 4.53
C VAL A 194 -0.58 11.88 5.23
N GLU A 195 -1.66 11.16 4.97
CA GLU A 195 -1.88 9.80 5.44
C GLU A 195 -1.38 8.82 4.39
N TYR A 196 -0.81 7.69 4.83
CA TYR A 196 -0.34 6.66 3.92
C TYR A 196 -0.78 5.24 4.32
N THR A 197 -0.85 4.40 3.30
CA THR A 197 -0.78 2.95 3.39
C THR A 197 0.28 2.46 2.42
N PHE A 198 1.34 1.87 2.94
CA PHE A 198 2.35 1.19 2.15
C PHE A 198 2.25 -0.32 2.31
N GLY A 199 2.51 -1.04 1.23
CA GLY A 199 2.81 -2.46 1.25
C GLY A 199 4.19 -2.69 0.67
N TYR A 200 4.95 -3.54 1.34
CA TYR A 200 6.33 -3.87 1.02
C TYR A 200 6.41 -5.36 0.75
N LYS A 201 7.15 -5.74 -0.29
CA LYS A 201 7.33 -7.14 -0.66
C LYS A 201 8.80 -7.47 -0.89
N ARG A 202 9.23 -8.61 -0.38
CA ARG A 202 10.53 -9.21 -0.75
C ARG A 202 10.46 -9.73 -2.18
N ASN A 203 11.30 -9.19 -3.06
CA ASN A 203 11.37 -9.61 -4.45
C ASN A 203 12.37 -10.76 -4.65
N PRO A 204 12.34 -11.47 -5.80
CA PRO A 204 13.23 -12.61 -6.06
C PRO A 204 14.73 -12.29 -5.99
N ASP A 205 15.11 -11.01 -6.13
CA ASP A 205 16.49 -10.54 -5.97
C ASP A 205 16.89 -10.27 -4.50
N GLY A 206 16.02 -10.59 -3.55
CA GLY A 206 16.23 -10.43 -2.10
C GLY A 206 15.96 -9.03 -1.56
N LYS A 207 15.62 -8.05 -2.41
CA LYS A 207 15.36 -6.67 -1.99
C LYS A 207 13.89 -6.45 -1.63
N VAL A 208 13.64 -5.73 -0.54
CA VAL A 208 12.30 -5.22 -0.23
C VAL A 208 11.99 -4.03 -1.09
N ARG A 209 10.85 -4.04 -1.77
CA ARG A 209 10.34 -2.89 -2.51
C ARG A 209 8.86 -2.67 -2.24
N ILE A 210 8.41 -1.46 -2.53
CA ILE A 210 7.02 -1.04 -2.44
C ILE A 210 6.21 -1.75 -3.53
N CYS A 211 5.18 -2.48 -3.11
CA CYS A 211 4.18 -3.11 -3.98
C CYS A 211 2.77 -2.50 -3.80
N LEU A 212 2.56 -1.67 -2.78
CA LEU A 212 1.35 -0.89 -2.55
C LEU A 212 1.75 0.48 -2.01
N HIS A 213 1.20 1.54 -2.60
CA HIS A 213 1.35 2.91 -2.14
C HIS A 213 0.01 3.61 -2.32
N HIS A 214 -0.65 3.90 -1.22
CA HIS A 214 -1.83 4.74 -1.17
C HIS A 214 -1.52 5.93 -0.30
N SER A 215 -1.81 7.14 -0.80
CA SER A 215 -1.71 8.35 0.01
C SER A 215 -2.92 9.26 -0.16
N SER A 216 -3.26 9.98 0.91
CA SER A 216 -4.40 10.89 0.98
C SER A 216 -4.10 12.08 1.88
N ILE A 217 -4.72 13.22 1.55
CA ILE A 217 -4.80 14.34 2.49
C ILE A 217 -5.73 13.91 3.63
N PRO A 218 -5.43 14.25 4.90
CA PRO A 218 -6.33 13.98 6.01
C PRO A 218 -7.75 14.47 5.73
N TYR A 219 -8.74 13.74 6.23
CA TYR A 219 -10.13 14.12 6.06
C TYR A 219 -10.46 15.40 6.84
N GLU A 220 -10.96 16.41 6.13
CA GLU A 220 -11.48 17.64 6.72
C GLU A 220 -13.03 17.59 6.77
N PRO A 221 -13.66 17.56 7.97
CA PRO A 221 -15.11 17.59 8.09
C PRO A 221 -15.67 18.95 7.64
N SER A 222 -16.73 18.93 6.83
CA SER A 222 -17.31 20.10 6.15
C SER A 222 -18.14 21.05 7.04
N ASP A 223 -17.94 21.08 8.35
CA ASP A 223 -18.75 21.89 9.30
C ASP A 223 -18.51 23.42 9.17
N THR A 224 -17.74 23.87 8.18
CA THR A 224 -17.62 25.28 7.77
C THR A 224 -18.60 25.69 6.67
N LEU A 225 -19.47 24.80 6.19
CA LEU A 225 -20.54 25.17 5.27
C LEU A 225 -21.70 25.85 6.04
N LYS A 226 -21.81 27.18 5.88
CA LYS A 226 -22.97 27.96 6.36
C LYS A 226 -24.28 27.25 5.94
N PRO A 227 -25.31 27.21 6.80
CA PRO A 227 -26.56 26.52 6.47
C PRO A 227 -27.13 27.09 5.18
N VAL A 228 -27.19 26.28 4.14
CA VAL A 228 -28.04 26.56 3.00
C VAL A 228 -29.47 26.39 3.50
N GLU A 229 -30.25 27.47 3.53
CA GLU A 229 -31.69 27.41 3.82
C GLU A 229 -32.36 26.48 2.80
N LYS A 230 -32.50 25.20 3.17
CA LYS A 230 -33.37 24.27 2.45
C LYS A 230 -34.80 24.53 2.87
N LEU A 231 -35.49 25.34 2.06
CA LEU A 231 -36.95 25.27 2.01
C LEU A 231 -37.32 23.95 1.33
N VAL A 232 -37.88 23.03 2.12
CA VAL A 232 -38.99 22.11 1.85
C VAL A 232 -38.83 20.93 2.81
N GLN A 233 -39.76 20.86 3.77
CA GLN A 233 -39.92 19.72 4.67
C GLN A 233 -40.29 18.47 3.87
N MET A 234 -39.47 17.42 4.00
CA MET A 234 -39.92 16.04 3.77
C MET A 234 -39.43 15.21 4.95
N THR A 235 -40.37 14.78 5.78
CA THR A 235 -40.15 13.78 6.82
C THR A 235 -39.88 12.44 6.14
N HIS A 236 -38.61 12.04 6.01
CA HIS A 236 -38.24 10.66 5.73
C HIS A 236 -37.77 10.02 7.03
N THR A 237 -38.56 9.08 7.55
CA THR A 237 -38.03 8.05 8.44
C THR A 237 -37.12 7.16 7.61
N SER A 238 -35.81 7.40 7.65
CA SER A 238 -34.81 6.61 6.97
C SER A 238 -34.76 5.19 7.54
N LYS A 239 -35.54 4.27 6.97
CA LYS A 239 -35.18 2.85 7.06
C LYS A 239 -34.01 2.64 6.12
N ILE A 240 -32.87 2.25 6.68
CA ILE A 240 -31.74 1.74 5.88
C ILE A 240 -32.29 0.53 5.10
N MET A 241 -32.44 0.69 3.79
CA MET A 241 -32.73 -0.42 2.90
C MET A 241 -31.44 -1.23 2.80
N TYR A 242 -31.37 -2.35 3.53
CA TYR A 242 -30.29 -3.31 3.40
C TYR A 242 -30.53 -4.12 2.12
N ASP A 243 -29.64 -3.98 1.15
CA ASP A 243 -29.58 -4.85 -0.03
C ASP A 243 -28.83 -6.13 0.36
N PRO A 244 -29.50 -7.30 0.42
CA PRO A 244 -28.86 -8.56 0.75
C PRO A 244 -27.82 -9.03 -0.28
N ASP A 245 -27.81 -8.44 -1.48
CA ASP A 245 -26.91 -8.80 -2.58
C ASP A 245 -25.72 -7.83 -2.73
N GLN A 246 -25.37 -7.05 -1.69
CA GLN A 246 -24.12 -6.24 -1.71
C GLN A 246 -22.86 -7.05 -2.03
N TYR A 247 -22.89 -8.37 -1.89
CA TYR A 247 -21.86 -9.30 -2.33
C TYR A 247 -22.28 -10.01 -3.63
N ASP A 248 -22.22 -9.31 -4.75
CA ASP A 248 -22.32 -9.92 -6.08
C ASP A 248 -20.91 -10.33 -6.56
N GLU A 249 -20.61 -11.62 -6.45
CA GLU A 249 -19.31 -12.16 -6.85
C GLU A 249 -19.10 -12.11 -8.38
N GLU A 250 -20.17 -12.18 -9.17
CA GLU A 250 -20.11 -12.13 -10.64
C GLU A 250 -19.86 -10.70 -11.12
N GLU A 251 -20.59 -9.72 -10.59
CA GLU A 251 -20.38 -8.31 -10.89
C GLU A 251 -18.97 -7.84 -10.48
N ASN A 252 -18.49 -8.24 -9.29
CA ASN A 252 -17.15 -7.94 -8.83
C ASN A 252 -16.06 -8.56 -9.73
N ARG A 253 -16.27 -9.79 -10.22
CA ARG A 253 -15.35 -10.45 -11.18
C ARG A 253 -15.39 -9.78 -12.55
N GLU A 254 -16.55 -9.35 -13.01
CA GLU A 254 -16.72 -8.71 -14.31
C GLU A 254 -16.08 -7.31 -14.34
N ARG A 255 -16.27 -6.51 -13.28
CA ARG A 255 -15.58 -5.22 -13.09
C ARG A 255 -14.05 -5.37 -13.06
N MET A 256 -13.53 -6.48 -12.53
CA MET A 256 -12.09 -6.79 -12.57
C MET A 256 -11.61 -7.20 -13.97
N ARG A 257 -12.42 -7.90 -14.77
CA ARG A 257 -12.08 -8.25 -16.16
C ARG A 257 -12.03 -7.03 -17.08
N LEU A 258 -13.01 -6.13 -16.98
CA LEU A 258 -13.13 -4.94 -17.84
C LEU A 258 -11.98 -3.94 -17.67
N LYS A 259 -11.39 -3.86 -16.47
CA LYS A 259 -10.19 -3.03 -16.22
C LYS A 259 -8.92 -3.58 -16.88
N ASN A 260 -8.83 -4.90 -17.10
CA ASN A 260 -7.65 -5.52 -17.71
C ASN A 260 -7.68 -5.52 -19.25
N THR A 261 -8.85 -5.34 -19.87
CA THR A 261 -8.99 -5.25 -21.34
C THR A 261 -8.85 -3.83 -21.88
N SER A 262 -8.91 -2.80 -21.04
CA SER A 262 -8.79 -1.39 -21.43
C SER A 262 -7.33 -0.88 -21.48
N ALA A 263 -6.34 -1.71 -21.14
CA ALA A 263 -4.91 -1.38 -21.19
C ALA A 263 -4.21 -1.76 -22.52
N ASN A 264 -4.94 -2.27 -23.52
CA ASN A 264 -4.41 -2.62 -24.84
C ASN A 264 -5.06 -1.77 -25.94
N TRP A 265 -4.84 -0.45 -25.94
CA TRP A 265 -5.02 0.43 -27.09
C TRP A 265 -3.97 1.55 -27.03
#